data_AF-A0A939ZH75-F1
#
_entry.id   AF-A0A939ZH75-F1
#
_cell.length_a   1.000
_cell.length_b   1.000
_cell.length_c   1.000
_cell.angle_alpha   90.00
_cell.angle_beta   90.00
_cell.angle_gamma   90.00
#
_symmetry.space_group_name_H-M   'P 1'
#
loop_
_entity.id
_entity.type
_entity.pdbx_description
1 polymer ?
#
loop_
_entity_poly.entity_id
_entity_poly.type
_entity_poly.pdbx_seq_one_letter_code
_entity_poly.pdbx_strand_id
1 'polypeptide(L)' 'VSHSHRRSNAIWKSNVLSVKCKVNGQSKRMHVCSRCLRSGAVERA' A
#
# COMPACT_ATOMS: atom_id res chain seq x y z
N VAL A 1 -10.65 -13.56 15.54
CA VAL A 1 -11.31 -14.18 16.73
C VAL A 1 -12.21 -15.27 16.20
N SER A 2 -12.11 -16.49 16.73
CA SER A 2 -12.95 -17.62 16.29
C SER A 2 -14.30 -17.62 17.01
N HIS A 3 -15.24 -18.42 16.50
CA HIS A 3 -16.55 -18.67 17.13
C HIS A 3 -16.44 -19.15 18.60
N SER A 4 -15.38 -19.89 18.93
CA SER A 4 -15.05 -20.33 20.30
C SER A 4 -14.29 -19.30 21.16
N HIS A 5 -14.28 -18.03 20.72
CA HIS A 5 -13.58 -16.93 21.39
C HIS A 5 -12.05 -17.09 21.51
N ARG A 6 -11.44 -18.02 20.76
CA ARG A 6 -9.97 -18.11 20.70
C ARG A 6 -9.42 -16.93 19.91
N ARG A 7 -8.48 -16.20 20.51
CA ARG A 7 -7.84 -15.04 19.91
C ARG A 7 -6.46 -15.44 19.38
N SER A 8 -6.34 -15.48 18.06
CA SER A 8 -5.04 -15.55 17.39
C SER A 8 -4.64 -14.14 16.94
N ASN A 9 -3.40 -13.75 17.19
CA ASN A 9 -2.86 -12.47 16.73
C ASN A 9 -2.67 -12.52 15.22
N ALA A 10 -3.35 -11.65 14.48
CA ALA A 10 -3.19 -11.48 13.05
C ALA A 10 -2.76 -10.05 12.76
N ILE A 11 -1.72 -9.90 11.93
CA ILE A 11 -1.27 -8.60 11.44
C ILE A 11 -1.86 -8.39 10.05
N TRP A 12 -2.67 -7.34 9.91
CA TRP A 12 -3.19 -6.92 8.61
C TRP A 12 -2.17 -6.03 7.91
N LYS A 13 -1.47 -6.58 6.93
CA LYS A 13 -0.54 -5.80 6.12
C LYS A 13 -1.31 -4.88 5.18
N SER A 14 -0.84 -3.65 5.03
CA SER A 14 -1.33 -2.74 4.00
C SER A 14 -1.06 -3.30 2.61
N ASN A 15 -1.99 -3.08 1.67
CA ASN A 15 -1.78 -3.43 0.26
C ASN A 15 -0.82 -2.42 -0.39
N VAL A 16 0.47 -2.78 -0.40
CA VAL A 16 1.57 -2.02 -0.96
C VAL A 16 1.99 -2.65 -2.29
N LEU A 17 2.11 -1.83 -3.32
CA LEU A 17 2.41 -2.23 -4.68
C LEU A 17 3.71 -1.56 -5.14
N SER A 18 4.49 -2.25 -5.97
CA SER A 18 5.69 -1.70 -6.59
C SER A 18 5.32 -1.01 -7.90
N VAL A 19 5.30 0.33 -7.91
CA VAL A 19 4.84 1.13 -9.06
C VAL A 19 5.90 2.14 -9.47
N LYS A 20 5.93 2.50 -10.76
CA LYS A 20 6.75 3.59 -11.29
C LYS A 20 6.02 4.91 -11.04
N CYS A 21 6.62 5.78 -10.23
CA CYS A 21 6.03 7.04 -9.78
C CYS A 21 6.95 8.19 -10.17
N LYS A 22 6.35 9.33 -10.55
CA LYS A 22 7.10 10.57 -10.74
C LYS A 22 7.36 11.17 -9.37
N VAL A 23 8.64 11.22 -8.99
CA VAL A 23 9.08 11.86 -7.75
C VAL A 23 10.06 12.95 -8.17
N ASN A 24 9.71 14.22 -7.89
CA ASN A 24 10.54 15.39 -8.19
C ASN A 24 11.01 15.44 -9.67
N GLY A 25 10.11 15.15 -10.61
CA GLY A 25 10.38 15.18 -12.06
C GLY A 25 11.11 13.95 -12.62
N GLN A 26 11.60 13.03 -11.77
CA GLN A 26 12.22 11.78 -12.21
C GLN A 26 11.30 10.59 -11.93
N SER A 27 11.20 9.67 -12.88
CA SER A 27 10.43 8.45 -12.69
C SER A 27 11.24 7.40 -11.93
N LYS A 28 10.79 7.01 -10.74
CA LYS A 28 11.44 5.98 -9.90
C LYS A 28 10.45 4.86 -9.58
N ARG A 29 10.95 3.64 -9.43
CA ARG A 29 10.15 2.53 -8.90
C ARG A 29 10.18 2.59 -7.38
N MET A 30 9.02 2.69 -6.75
CA MET A 30 8.90 2.70 -5.29
C MET A 30 7.69 1.89 -4.83
N HIS A 31 7.69 1.55 -3.54
CA HIS A 31 6.59 0.91 -2.87
C HIS A 31 5.54 1.96 -2.49
N VAL A 32 4.33 1.83 -3.05
CA VAL A 32 3.23 2.77 -2.84
C VAL A 32 2.01 2.03 -2.34
N CYS A 33 1.32 2.63 -1.39
CA CYS A 33 0.06 2.10 -0.90
C CYS A 33 -1.05 2.27 -1.96
N SER A 34 -1.89 1.26 -2.15
CA SER A 34 -3.02 1.34 -3.09
C SER A 34 -3.97 2.51 -2.83
N ARG A 35 -4.14 2.93 -1.56
CA ARG A 35 -4.91 4.14 -1.20
C ARG A 35 -4.24 5.43 -1.71
N CYS A 36 -2.92 5.50 -1.67
CA CYS A 36 -2.12 6.64 -2.10
C CYS A 36 -2.27 6.87 -3.62
N LEU A 37 -2.38 5.77 -4.38
CA LEU A 37 -2.70 5.81 -5.81
C LEU A 37 -4.14 6.24 -6.07
N ARG A 38 -5.09 5.78 -5.25
CA ARG A 38 -6.51 6.15 -5.38
C ARG A 38 -6.76 7.61 -5.02
N SER A 39 -6.04 8.15 -4.04
CA SER A 39 -6.19 9.54 -3.60
C SER A 39 -5.44 10.55 -4.47
N GLY A 40 -4.73 10.11 -5.52
CA GLY A 40 -3.91 10.99 -6.36
C GLY A 40 -2.70 11.61 -5.66
N ALA A 41 -2.36 11.13 -4.45
CA ALA A 41 -1.20 11.63 -3.70
C ALA A 41 0.13 11.25 -4.35
N VAL A 42 0.11 10.25 -5.25
CA VAL A 42 1.26 9.83 -6.04
C VAL A 42 0.84 9.70 -7.49
N GLU A 43 1.50 10.47 -8.36
CA GLU A 43 1.29 10.39 -9.80
C GLU A 43 2.09 9.23 -10.39
N ARG A 44 1.40 8.39 -11.17
CA ARG A 44 2.07 7.33 -11.95
C ARG A 44 2.87 7.99 -13.08
N ALA A 45 4.09 7.51 -13.29
CA ALA A 45 4.97 8.04 -14.31
C ALA A 45 4.59 7.59 -15.72
#